data_AF-A0A972MJE1-F1
#
_entry.id   AF-A0A972MJE1-F1
#
_cell.length_a   1.000
_cell.length_b   1.000
_cell.length_c   1.000
_cell.angle_alpha   90.00
_cell.angle_beta   90.00
_cell.angle_gamma   90.00
#
_symmetry.space_group_name_H-M   'P 1'
#
loop_
_entity.id
_entity.type
_entity.pdbx_description
1 polymer ?
#
loop_
_entity_poly.entity_id
_entity_poly.type
_entity_poly.pdbx_seq_one_letter_code
_entity_poly.pdbx_strand_id
1 'polypeptide(L)'
;MYTVEQLKKLLKNYRIDLYYFDEEDPEASVIYTERRILEENKHLLSPENLNFLYQYDLKAVELYEKYKKYDTEAVDWLKNTVQIAKSNLQKQVK
;
A
#
# COMPACT_ATOMS: atom_id res chain seq x y z
N MET A 1 10.38 13.96 -10.08
CA MET A 1 11.30 13.08 -9.32
C MET A 1 11.01 13.30 -7.84
N TYR A 2 10.75 12.23 -7.07
CA TYR A 2 10.43 12.33 -5.64
C TYR A 2 11.70 12.40 -4.78
N THR A 3 11.68 13.21 -3.73
CA THR A 3 12.75 13.27 -2.74
C THR A 3 12.57 12.18 -1.68
N VAL A 4 13.64 11.81 -0.97
CA VAL A 4 13.58 10.85 0.13
C VAL A 4 12.58 11.29 1.22
N GLU A 5 12.51 12.58 1.52
CA GLU A 5 11.54 13.12 2.50
C GLU A 5 10.09 12.99 2.03
N GLN A 6 9.83 13.24 0.74
CA GLN A 6 8.50 13.04 0.16
C GLN A 6 8.09 11.57 0.23
N LEU A 7 9.01 10.63 -0.05
CA LEU A 7 8.74 9.20 0.07
C LEU A 7 8.47 8.78 1.52
N LYS A 8 9.18 9.34 2.50
CA LYS A 8 8.87 9.10 3.93
C LYS A 8 7.47 9.58 4.31
N LYS A 9 7.05 10.74 3.77
CA LYS A 9 5.70 11.26 3.99
C LYS A 9 4.64 10.35 3.38
N LEU A 10 4.83 9.92 2.13
CA LEU A 10 3.94 8.96 1.47
C LEU A 10 3.86 7.64 2.23
N LEU A 11 4.99 7.13 2.73
CA LEU A 11 5.01 5.91 3.53
C LEU A 11 4.21 6.06 4.84
N LYS A 12 4.24 7.24 5.45
CA LYS A 12 3.45 7.55 6.64
C LYS A 12 1.95 7.68 6.32
N ASN A 13 1.60 8.33 5.22
CA ASN A 13 0.21 8.46 4.77
C ASN A 13 -0.37 7.10 4.43
N TYR A 14 0.33 6.31 3.61
CA TYR A 14 -0.08 4.96 3.25
C TYR A 14 -0.39 4.10 4.47
N ARG A 15 0.43 4.20 5.53
CA ARG A 15 0.11 3.60 6.82
C ARG A 15 -1.23 4.13 7.36
N ILE A 16 -1.35 5.44 7.55
CA ILE A 16 -2.55 6.06 8.15
C ILE A 16 -3.80 5.63 7.40
N ASP A 17 -3.80 5.72 6.07
CA ASP A 17 -4.96 5.40 5.25
C ASP A 17 -5.36 3.93 5.40
N LEU A 18 -4.39 3.00 5.42
CA LEU A 18 -4.68 1.58 5.72
C LEU A 18 -5.27 1.36 7.13
N TYR A 19 -4.91 2.18 8.12
CA TYR A 19 -5.46 2.04 9.47
C TYR A 19 -6.90 2.55 9.59
N TYR A 20 -7.30 3.50 8.74
CA TYR A 20 -8.65 4.08 8.73
C TYR A 20 -9.55 3.54 7.64
N PHE A 21 -9.01 2.76 6.70
CA PHE A 21 -9.75 2.17 5.59
C PHE A 21 -10.96 1.34 6.05
N ASP A 22 -12.09 1.55 5.37
CA ASP A 22 -13.27 0.70 5.38
C ASP A 22 -13.76 0.44 3.95
N GLU A 23 -14.76 -0.43 3.80
CA GLU A 23 -15.29 -0.83 2.49
C GLU A 23 -16.00 0.30 1.73
N GLU A 24 -16.28 1.45 2.35
CA GLU A 24 -16.93 2.60 1.70
C GLU A 24 -15.99 3.82 1.59
N ASP A 25 -14.68 3.65 1.87
CA ASP A 25 -13.69 4.72 1.87
C ASP A 25 -13.61 5.42 0.49
N PRO A 26 -14.08 6.67 0.39
CA PRO A 26 -14.09 7.40 -0.88
C PRO A 26 -12.69 7.79 -1.35
N GLU A 27 -11.68 7.73 -0.46
CA GLU A 27 -10.29 8.06 -0.74
C GLU A 27 -9.40 6.83 -0.95
N ALA A 28 -9.98 5.63 -1.06
CA ALA A 28 -9.24 4.39 -1.31
C ALA A 28 -8.31 4.43 -2.55
N SER A 29 -8.64 5.26 -3.55
CA SER A 29 -7.79 5.49 -4.71
C SER A 29 -6.44 6.17 -4.36
N VAL A 30 -6.39 6.94 -3.27
CA VAL A 30 -5.18 7.55 -2.71
C VAL A 30 -4.24 6.46 -2.21
N ILE A 31 -4.75 5.46 -1.47
CA ILE A 31 -3.98 4.31 -1.00
C ILE A 31 -3.23 3.64 -2.15
N TYR A 32 -3.93 3.38 -3.26
CA TYR A 32 -3.33 2.79 -4.45
C TYR A 32 -2.27 3.70 -5.08
N THR A 33 -2.58 4.99 -5.23
CA THR A 33 -1.69 5.98 -5.83
C THR A 33 -0.39 6.12 -5.04
N GLU A 34 -0.49 6.27 -3.72
CA GLU A 34 0.67 6.37 -2.83
C GLU A 34 1.51 5.10 -2.87
N ARG A 35 0.87 3.92 -2.81
CA ARG A 35 1.59 2.64 -2.87
C ARG A 35 2.34 2.46 -4.19
N ARG A 36 1.74 2.88 -5.31
CA ARG A 36 2.36 2.82 -6.63
C ARG A 36 3.58 3.74 -6.72
N ILE A 37 3.48 4.97 -6.22
CA ILE A 37 4.63 5.90 -6.17
C ILE A 37 5.77 5.31 -5.32
N LEU A 38 5.44 4.71 -4.17
CA LEU A 38 6.42 4.03 -3.32
C LEU A 38 7.09 2.87 -4.05
N GLU A 39 6.36 2.12 -4.88
CA GLU A 39 6.93 1.03 -5.69
C GLU A 39 7.96 1.53 -6.70
N GLU A 40 7.56 2.52 -7.49
CA GLU A 40 8.38 3.07 -8.59
C GLU A 40 9.68 3.69 -8.07
N ASN A 41 9.67 4.17 -6.82
CA ASN A 41 10.79 4.84 -6.18
C ASN A 41 11.42 4.04 -5.03
N LYS A 42 11.09 2.75 -4.87
CA LYS A 42 11.54 1.93 -3.73
C LYS A 42 13.06 1.82 -3.57
N HIS A 43 13.80 1.98 -4.67
CA HIS A 43 15.25 1.98 -4.68
C HIS A 43 15.88 3.16 -3.91
N LEU A 44 15.10 4.21 -3.62
CA LEU A 44 15.50 5.36 -2.80
C LEU A 44 15.19 5.19 -1.31
N LEU A 45 14.46 4.14 -0.93
CA LEU A 45 14.09 3.88 0.46
C LEU A 45 15.25 3.20 1.21
N SER A 46 15.44 3.58 2.48
CA SER A 46 16.35 2.88 3.37
C SER A 46 15.83 1.46 3.68
N PRO A 47 16.71 0.55 4.13
CA PRO A 47 16.28 -0.79 4.56
C PRO A 47 15.16 -0.78 5.62
N GLU A 48 15.23 0.16 6.57
CA GLU A 48 14.19 0.36 7.58
C GLU A 48 12.84 0.74 6.96
N ASN A 49 12.84 1.70 6.03
CA ASN A 49 11.62 2.12 5.33
C ASN A 49 11.05 1.01 4.43
N LEU A 50 11.91 0.21 3.81
CA LEU A 50 11.49 -0.97 3.04
C LEU A 50 10.82 -2.01 3.95
N ASN A 51 11.34 -2.21 5.16
CA ASN A 51 10.70 -3.07 6.15
C ASN A 51 9.32 -2.53 6.58
N PHE A 52 9.18 -1.21 6.81
CA PHE A 52 7.87 -0.63 7.08
C PHE A 52 6.89 -0.82 5.91
N LEU A 53 7.34 -0.55 4.67
CA LEU A 53 6.52 -0.77 3.48
C LEU A 53 6.04 -2.23 3.38
N TYR A 54 6.92 -3.20 3.68
CA TYR A 54 6.56 -4.60 3.75
C TYR A 54 5.47 -4.90 4.79
N GLN A 55 5.57 -4.33 6.00
CA GLN A 55 4.54 -4.52 7.03
C GLN A 55 3.19 -3.91 6.61
N TYR A 56 3.20 -2.76 5.93
CA TYR A 56 1.99 -2.13 5.42
C TYR A 56 1.38 -2.90 4.24
N ASP A 57 2.22 -3.49 3.38
CA ASP A 57 1.78 -4.40 2.32
C ASP A 57 1.05 -5.62 2.88
N LEU A 58 1.55 -6.22 3.97
CA LEU A 58 0.84 -7.29 4.67
C LEU A 58 -0.51 -6.82 5.21
N LYS A 59 -0.57 -5.59 5.76
CA LYS A 59 -1.83 -5.03 6.26
C LYS A 59 -2.85 -4.80 5.14
N ALA A 60 -2.41 -4.31 3.98
CA ALA A 60 -3.27 -4.15 2.81
C ALA A 60 -3.86 -5.50 2.35
N VAL A 61 -3.05 -6.57 2.37
CA VAL A 61 -3.53 -7.93 2.08
C VAL A 61 -4.59 -8.36 3.10
N GLU A 62 -4.33 -8.18 4.40
CA GLU A 62 -5.28 -8.51 5.47
C GLU A 62 -6.62 -7.78 5.29
N LEU A 63 -6.58 -6.47 5.02
CA LEU A 63 -7.77 -5.66 4.78
C LEU A 63 -8.55 -6.14 3.55
N TYR A 64 -7.85 -6.48 2.47
CA TYR A 64 -8.53 -6.99 1.28
C TYR A 64 -9.20 -8.32 1.58
N GLU A 65 -8.54 -9.25 2.28
CA GLU A 65 -9.18 -10.52 2.65
C GLU A 65 -10.40 -10.32 3.56
N LYS A 66 -10.40 -9.28 4.42
CA LYS A 66 -11.54 -8.90 5.25
C LYS A 66 -12.71 -8.36 4.42
N TYR A 67 -12.44 -7.51 3.42
CA TYR A 67 -13.49 -6.77 2.68
C TYR A 67 -13.75 -7.26 1.25
N LYS A 68 -13.02 -8.24 0.71
CA LYS A 68 -13.14 -8.73 -0.69
C LYS A 68 -14.51 -9.24 -1.13
N LYS A 69 -15.45 -9.42 -0.18
CA LYS A 69 -16.83 -9.84 -0.46
C LYS A 69 -17.77 -8.67 -0.77
N TYR A 70 -17.35 -7.45 -0.45
CA TYR A 70 -18.11 -6.23 -0.74
C TYR A 70 -17.79 -5.78 -2.16
N ASP A 71 -18.83 -5.36 -2.89
CA ASP A 71 -18.74 -4.87 -4.26
C ASP A 71 -18.76 -3.33 -4.23
N THR A 72 -17.64 -2.75 -3.84
CA THR A 72 -17.46 -1.30 -3.71
C THR A 72 -16.20 -0.85 -4.40
N GLU A 73 -16.21 0.41 -4.86
CA GLU A 73 -15.04 1.00 -5.53
C GLU A 73 -13.81 1.00 -4.62
N ALA A 74 -13.99 1.23 -3.32
CA ALA A 74 -12.92 1.21 -2.34
C ALA A 74 -12.21 -0.17 -2.28
N VAL A 75 -13.00 -1.26 -2.29
CA VAL A 75 -12.46 -2.62 -2.30
C VAL A 75 -11.75 -2.94 -3.61
N ASP A 76 -12.22 -2.41 -4.74
CA ASP A 76 -11.53 -2.53 -6.04
C ASP A 76 -10.18 -1.79 -6.05
N TRP A 77 -10.09 -0.60 -5.46
CA TRP A 77 -8.81 0.10 -5.31
C TRP A 77 -7.85 -0.64 -4.37
N LEU A 78 -8.37 -1.19 -3.27
CA LEU A 78 -7.59 -2.00 -2.35
C LEU A 78 -7.08 -3.29 -3.03
N LYS A 79 -7.88 -3.93 -3.89
CA LYS A 79 -7.47 -5.08 -4.70
C LYS A 79 -6.26 -4.75 -5.58
N ASN A 80 -6.27 -3.60 -6.25
CA ASN A 80 -5.15 -3.15 -7.08
C ASN A 80 -3.89 -2.87 -6.24
N THR A 81 -4.05 -2.27 -5.05
CA THR A 81 -2.97 -2.10 -4.08
C THR A 81 -2.36 -3.45 -3.68
N VAL A 82 -3.20 -4.44 -3.40
CA VAL A 82 -2.78 -5.79 -3.00
C VAL A 82 -2.06 -6.53 -4.12
N GLN A 83 -2.37 -6.29 -5.39
CA GLN A 83 -1.62 -6.87 -6.51
C GLN A 83 -0.16 -6.40 -6.51
N ILE A 84 0.08 -5.10 -6.25
CA ILE A 84 1.44 -4.55 -6.12
C ILE A 84 2.13 -5.20 -4.91
N ALA A 85 1.46 -5.24 -3.75
CA ALA A 85 1.99 -5.83 -2.53
C ALA A 85 2.40 -7.30 -2.73
N LYS A 86 1.49 -8.16 -3.22
CA LYS A 86 1.74 -9.60 -3.41
C LYS A 86 2.90 -9.87 -4.39
N SER A 87 3.02 -9.07 -5.46
CA SER A 87 4.13 -9.18 -6.41
C SER A 87 5.50 -8.96 -5.75
N ASN A 88 5.56 -8.10 -4.72
CA ASN A 88 6.79 -7.84 -3.98
C ASN A 88 7.07 -8.87 -2.89
N LEU A 89 6.04 -9.30 -2.16
CA LEU A 89 6.17 -10.35 -1.14
C LEU A 89 6.75 -11.64 -1.75
N GLN A 90 6.28 -12.04 -2.93
CA GLN A 90 6.77 -13.24 -3.63
C GLN A 90 8.24 -13.13 -4.08
N LYS A 91 8.73 -11.92 -4.37
CA LYS A 91 10.12 -11.70 -4.79
C LYS A 91 11.12 -11.81 -3.64
N GLN A 92 10.67 -11.67 -2.39
CA GLN A 92 11.53 -11.75 -1.20
C GLN A 92 11.65 -13.17 -0.62
N VAL A 93 10.80 -14.11 -1.04
CA VAL A 93 10.84 -15.52 -0.60
C VAL A 93 11.76 -16.38 -1.51
N LYS A 94 12.39 -15.77 -2.53
CA LYS A 94 13.38 -16.40 -3.39
C LYS A 94 14.77 -15.86 -3.08
#